data_AF-A0A973P744-F1
#
_entry.id   AF-A0A973P744-F1
#
_cell.length_a   1.000
_cell.length_b   1.000
_cell.length_c   1.000
_cell.angle_alpha   90.00
_cell.angle_beta   90.00
_cell.angle_gamma   90.00
#
_symmetry.space_group_name_H-M   'P 1'
#
loop_
_entity.id
_entity.type
_entity.pdbx_description
1 polymer ?
#
loop_
_entity_poly.entity_id
_entity_poly.type
_entity_poly.pdbx_seq_one_letter_code
_entity_poly.pdbx_strand_id
1 'polypeptide(L)'
;ATLVMFVLSGLLFVLPQYLQAVLGHDALGTGLRLLPMMGGLVIAARGAGPVVARFGPRAVVSAGLVVLAFAALLGSRTTVDSGYGFTALWLSITGLGFGFSVVPAMDAALGTLPRDRAGSGSGLLMTLRQVGAAIGIALLGSLLSGIFRDRLDVTGLPAKAADTAGDSVVAAHIIAEKAHSAHLAASANSAYVHGMSGVLLVCGIAALVSALLAAALLPRGTAERRADSAEPDLVGAAEDA
;
A
#
# COMPACT_ATOMS: atom_id res chain seq x y z
N ALA A 1 4.64 -10.60 3.32
CA ALA A 1 4.59 -10.14 1.91
C ALA A 1 3.15 -9.99 1.40
N THR A 2 2.32 -11.04 1.41
CA THR A 2 0.95 -11.02 0.89
C THR A 2 0.06 -9.93 1.50
N LEU A 3 0.04 -9.81 2.82
CA LEU A 3 -0.71 -8.76 3.53
C LEU A 3 -0.23 -7.34 3.20
N VAL A 4 1.06 -7.15 2.94
CA VAL A 4 1.61 -5.84 2.58
C VAL A 4 1.13 -5.42 1.19
N MET A 5 1.01 -6.38 0.27
CA MET A 5 0.45 -6.12 -1.06
C MET A 5 -1.06 -5.95 -1.06
N PHE A 6 -1.78 -6.64 -0.19
CA PHE A 6 -3.20 -6.36 0.05
C PHE A 6 -3.41 -4.87 0.40
N VAL A 7 -2.62 -4.34 1.34
CA VAL A 7 -2.70 -2.93 1.76
C VAL A 7 -2.28 -1.99 0.64
N LEU A 8 -1.15 -2.24 -0.03
CA LEU A 8 -0.66 -1.37 -1.10
C LEU A 8 -1.63 -1.31 -2.29
N SER A 9 -2.16 -2.44 -2.73
CA SER A 9 -3.06 -2.48 -3.89
C SER A 9 -4.38 -1.79 -3.61
N GLY A 10 -4.89 -1.89 -2.38
CA GLY A 10 -6.01 -1.06 -1.94
C GLY A 10 -5.69 0.43 -1.97
N LEU A 11 -4.54 0.82 -1.44
CA LEU A 11 -4.11 2.21 -1.44
C LEU A 11 -3.98 2.79 -2.85
N LEU A 12 -3.32 2.04 -3.75
CA LEU A 12 -3.16 2.38 -5.16
C LEU A 12 -4.46 2.35 -5.96
N PHE A 13 -5.52 1.73 -5.46
CA PHE A 13 -6.85 1.81 -6.05
C PHE A 13 -7.58 3.09 -5.63
N VAL A 14 -7.49 3.46 -4.35
CA VAL A 14 -8.24 4.59 -3.79
C VAL A 14 -7.58 5.95 -4.07
N LEU A 15 -6.24 6.02 -4.04
CA LEU A 15 -5.48 7.27 -4.18
C LEU A 15 -5.63 7.96 -5.56
N PRO A 16 -5.47 7.25 -6.69
CA PRO A 16 -5.59 7.88 -8.00
C PRO A 16 -7.02 8.38 -8.25
N GLN A 17 -8.00 7.58 -7.83
CA GLN A 17 -9.40 7.93 -7.98
C GLN A 17 -9.80 9.12 -7.08
N TYR A 18 -9.16 9.30 -5.92
CA TYR A 18 -9.25 10.53 -5.14
C TYR A 18 -8.68 11.74 -5.90
N LEU A 19 -7.44 11.64 -6.37
CA LEU A 19 -6.74 12.75 -7.01
C LEU A 19 -7.41 13.19 -8.32
N GLN A 20 -7.92 12.24 -9.09
CA GLN A 20 -8.58 12.51 -10.37
C GLN A 20 -10.04 12.92 -10.19
N ALA A 21 -10.83 12.14 -9.44
CA ALA A 21 -12.27 12.36 -9.38
C ALA A 21 -12.69 13.41 -8.34
N VAL A 22 -11.94 13.56 -7.24
CA VAL A 22 -12.29 14.51 -6.16
C VAL A 22 -11.52 15.82 -6.27
N LEU A 23 -10.21 15.76 -6.55
CA LEU A 23 -9.42 16.98 -6.74
C LEU A 23 -9.42 17.51 -8.18
N GLY A 24 -10.06 16.81 -9.12
CA GLY A 24 -10.16 17.24 -10.52
C GLY A 24 -8.82 17.32 -11.25
N HIS A 25 -7.79 16.60 -10.78
CA HIS A 25 -6.50 16.60 -11.46
C HIS A 25 -6.50 15.72 -12.70
N ASP A 26 -5.88 16.23 -13.75
CA ASP A 26 -5.59 15.42 -14.94
C ASP A 26 -4.68 14.23 -14.59
N ALA A 27 -4.72 13.18 -15.41
CA ALA A 27 -3.98 11.94 -15.20
C ALA A 27 -2.47 12.19 -15.00
N LEU A 28 -1.92 13.15 -15.74
CA LEU A 28 -0.51 13.53 -15.65
C LEU A 28 -0.18 14.23 -14.33
N GLY A 29 -1.08 15.10 -13.85
CA GLY A 29 -0.95 15.75 -12.55
C GLY A 29 -1.05 14.76 -11.39
N THR A 30 -1.92 13.77 -11.49
CA THR A 30 -2.03 12.68 -10.51
C THR A 30 -0.75 11.86 -10.44
N GLY A 31 -0.19 11.48 -11.59
CA GLY A 31 1.09 10.76 -11.66
C GLY A 31 2.24 11.55 -11.00
N LEU A 32 2.34 12.85 -11.28
CA LEU A 32 3.36 13.71 -10.67
C LEU A 32 3.21 13.80 -9.14
N ARG A 33 1.97 13.79 -8.65
CA ARG A 33 1.66 13.85 -7.21
C ARG A 33 1.89 12.54 -6.46
N LEU A 34 2.02 11.42 -7.18
CA LEU A 34 2.42 10.13 -6.62
C LEU A 34 3.95 9.96 -6.55
N LEU A 35 4.74 10.87 -7.14
CA LEU A 35 6.21 10.83 -7.06
C LEU A 35 6.78 10.79 -5.63
N PRO A 36 6.25 11.51 -4.63
CA PRO A 36 6.77 11.45 -3.27
C PRO A 36 6.73 10.04 -2.68
N MET A 37 5.69 9.25 -3.01
CA MET A 37 5.59 7.85 -2.62
C MET A 37 6.69 7.01 -3.26
N MET A 38 6.97 7.21 -4.56
CA MET A 38 8.08 6.53 -5.24
C MET A 38 9.44 6.94 -4.66
N GLY A 39 9.61 8.22 -4.29
CA GLY A 39 10.80 8.70 -3.59
C GLY A 39 11.02 7.97 -2.26
N GLY A 40 9.99 7.85 -1.44
CA GLY A 40 10.03 7.08 -0.20
C GLY A 40 10.40 5.61 -0.42
N LEU A 41 9.86 5.00 -1.49
CA LEU A 41 10.17 3.63 -1.89
C LEU A 41 11.65 3.44 -2.23
N VAL A 42 12.22 4.36 -3.02
CA VAL A 42 13.62 4.32 -3.45
C VAL A 42 14.55 4.50 -2.25
N ILE A 43 14.23 5.42 -1.33
CA ILE A 43 14.98 5.61 -0.10
C ILE A 43 14.96 4.34 0.75
N ALA A 44 13.79 3.73 0.93
CA ALA A 44 13.66 2.48 1.66
C ALA A 44 14.43 1.33 0.99
N ALA A 45 14.39 1.22 -0.35
CA ALA A 45 15.13 0.19 -1.08
C ALA A 45 16.64 0.31 -0.88
N ARG A 46 17.19 1.54 -0.86
CA ARG A 46 18.63 1.75 -0.59
C ARG A 46 18.98 1.59 0.89
N GLY A 47 18.08 1.98 1.79
CA GLY A 47 18.28 1.94 3.24
C GLY A 47 18.02 0.58 3.88
N ALA A 48 17.22 -0.29 3.26
CA ALA A 48 16.81 -1.56 3.84
C ALA A 48 18.00 -2.46 4.18
N GLY A 49 18.97 -2.60 3.28
CA GLY A 49 20.16 -3.44 3.48
C GLY A 49 20.93 -3.12 4.78
N PRO A 50 21.51 -1.92 4.93
CA PRO A 50 22.28 -1.57 6.13
C PRO A 50 21.44 -1.56 7.41
N VAL A 51 20.16 -1.16 7.34
CA VAL A 51 19.27 -1.15 8.52
C VAL A 51 18.92 -2.57 8.96
N VAL A 52 18.69 -3.49 8.02
CA VAL A 52 18.46 -4.92 8.31
C VAL A 52 19.71 -5.58 8.87
N ALA A 53 20.89 -5.24 8.35
CA ALA A 53 22.16 -5.75 8.88
C ALA A 53 22.39 -5.34 10.34
N ARG A 54 21.95 -4.13 10.73
CA ARG A 54 22.15 -3.60 12.09
C ARG A 54 21.08 -4.05 13.10
N PHE A 55 19.81 -4.09 12.69
CA PHE A 55 18.68 -4.32 13.61
C PHE A 55 17.99 -5.67 13.41
N GLY A 56 18.35 -6.41 12.37
CA GLY A 56 17.75 -7.68 12.01
C GLY A 56 16.43 -7.53 11.24
N PRO A 57 16.08 -8.52 10.39
CA PRO A 57 14.92 -8.42 9.49
C PRO A 57 13.57 -8.30 10.23
N ARG A 58 13.42 -8.94 11.40
CA ARG A 58 12.19 -8.85 12.21
C ARG A 58 11.90 -7.44 12.70
N ALA A 59 12.91 -6.73 13.21
CA ALA A 59 12.75 -5.37 13.71
C ALA A 59 12.44 -4.40 12.57
N VAL A 60 13.11 -4.54 11.41
CA VAL A 60 12.89 -3.67 10.25
C VAL A 60 11.50 -3.86 9.63
N VAL A 61 11.06 -5.11 9.46
CA VAL A 61 9.72 -5.40 8.91
C VAL A 61 8.63 -4.87 9.84
N SER A 62 8.75 -5.10 11.15
CA SER A 62 7.75 -4.62 12.13
C SER A 62 7.73 -3.08 12.20
N ALA A 63 8.88 -2.42 12.22
CA ALA A 63 8.97 -0.97 12.18
C ALA A 63 8.36 -0.40 10.87
N GLY A 64 8.66 -1.00 9.72
CA GLY A 64 8.08 -0.59 8.43
C GLY A 64 6.55 -0.70 8.41
N LEU A 65 6.00 -1.75 9.01
CA LEU A 65 4.55 -1.96 9.10
C LEU A 65 3.88 -0.97 10.06
N VAL A 66 4.54 -0.61 11.17
CA VAL A 66 4.07 0.45 12.07
C VAL A 66 4.11 1.82 11.38
N VAL A 67 5.16 2.10 10.61
CA VAL A 67 5.26 3.32 9.79
C VAL A 67 4.15 3.36 8.75
N LEU A 68 3.83 2.22 8.11
CA LEU A 68 2.73 2.11 7.16
C LEU A 68 1.37 2.36 7.82
N ALA A 69 1.14 1.79 9.01
CA ALA A 69 -0.08 2.02 9.79
C ALA A 69 -0.21 3.48 10.21
N PHE A 70 0.89 4.10 10.64
CA PHE A 70 0.93 5.52 10.97
C PHE A 70 0.62 6.39 9.74
N ALA A 71 1.19 6.07 8.58
CA ALA A 71 0.91 6.78 7.33
C ALA A 71 -0.55 6.65 6.90
N ALA A 72 -1.15 5.46 7.04
CA ALA A 72 -2.56 5.23 6.75
C ALA A 72 -3.47 6.02 7.72
N LEU A 73 -3.13 6.07 9.00
CA LEU A 73 -3.83 6.91 9.99
C LEU A 73 -3.69 8.40 9.67
N LEU A 74 -2.50 8.86 9.31
CA LEU A 74 -2.25 10.25 8.89
C LEU A 74 -3.05 10.58 7.63
N GLY A 75 -3.08 9.66 6.67
CA GLY A 75 -3.88 9.77 5.45
C GLY A 75 -5.37 9.83 5.75
N SER A 76 -5.88 9.04 6.71
CA SER A 76 -7.31 9.02 7.08
C SER A 76 -7.80 10.35 7.66
N ARG A 77 -6.88 11.18 8.18
CA ARG A 77 -7.13 12.54 8.67
C ARG A 77 -7.07 13.60 7.57
N THR A 78 -6.77 13.23 6.33
CA THR A 78 -6.70 14.17 5.19
C THR A 78 -8.10 14.67 4.87
N THR A 79 -8.25 15.99 4.85
CA THR A 79 -9.49 16.68 4.47
C THR A 79 -9.34 17.32 3.09
N VAL A 80 -10.45 17.72 2.47
CA VAL A 80 -10.47 18.33 1.12
C VAL A 80 -9.64 19.63 1.06
N ASP A 81 -9.52 20.35 2.19
CA ASP A 81 -8.69 21.56 2.33
C ASP A 81 -7.21 21.31 2.68
N SER A 82 -6.78 20.05 2.83
CA SER A 82 -5.38 19.76 3.17
C SER A 82 -4.45 20.13 2.01
N GLY A 83 -3.55 21.09 2.25
CA GLY A 83 -2.55 21.51 1.26
C GLY A 83 -1.69 20.34 0.77
N TYR A 84 -1.25 20.41 -0.49
CA TYR A 84 -0.49 19.33 -1.16
C TYR A 84 0.74 18.83 -0.36
N GLY A 85 1.39 19.71 0.42
CA GLY A 85 2.51 19.34 1.27
C GLY A 85 2.17 18.26 2.32
N PHE A 86 0.95 18.29 2.89
CA PHE A 86 0.50 17.26 3.82
C PHE A 86 0.32 15.92 3.10
N THR A 87 -0.27 15.95 1.90
CA THR A 87 -0.46 14.76 1.07
C THR A 87 0.86 14.13 0.64
N ALA A 88 1.80 14.96 0.19
CA ALA A 88 3.14 14.51 -0.17
C ALA A 88 3.90 13.90 1.02
N LEU A 89 3.73 14.44 2.22
CA LEU A 89 4.35 13.91 3.43
C LEU A 89 3.86 12.50 3.75
N TRP A 90 2.55 12.28 3.88
CA TRP A 90 2.04 10.95 4.23
C TRP A 90 2.24 9.93 3.09
N LEU A 91 2.21 10.35 1.82
CA LEU A 91 2.60 9.52 0.68
C LEU A 91 4.06 9.06 0.76
N SER A 92 4.97 9.97 1.13
CA SER A 92 6.39 9.65 1.30
C SER A 92 6.60 8.64 2.44
N ILE A 93 5.92 8.85 3.58
CA ILE A 93 5.96 7.94 4.73
C ILE A 93 5.38 6.57 4.36
N THR A 94 4.30 6.54 3.58
CA THR A 94 3.72 5.30 3.05
C THR A 94 4.74 4.53 2.20
N GLY A 95 5.41 5.21 1.25
CA GLY A 95 6.43 4.60 0.41
C GLY A 95 7.60 4.04 1.23
N LEU A 96 8.04 4.80 2.25
CA LEU A 96 9.07 4.37 3.19
C LEU A 96 8.66 3.10 3.96
N GLY A 97 7.51 3.14 4.64
CA GLY A 97 7.00 2.02 5.43
C GLY A 97 6.80 0.77 4.58
N PHE A 98 6.28 0.95 3.36
CA PHE A 98 6.11 -0.15 2.42
C PHE A 98 7.44 -0.78 2.01
N GLY A 99 8.43 0.03 1.60
CA GLY A 99 9.73 -0.47 1.15
C GLY A 99 10.47 -1.22 2.25
N PHE A 100 10.50 -0.68 3.47
CA PHE A 100 11.11 -1.32 4.63
C PHE A 100 10.35 -2.57 5.10
N SER A 101 9.09 -2.74 4.72
CA SER A 101 8.31 -3.94 5.02
C SER A 101 8.50 -5.03 3.97
N VAL A 102 8.35 -4.69 2.68
CA VAL A 102 8.34 -5.66 1.58
C VAL A 102 9.72 -6.24 1.33
N VAL A 103 10.75 -5.39 1.22
CA VAL A 103 12.10 -5.83 0.81
C VAL A 103 12.65 -6.91 1.76
N PRO A 104 12.80 -6.66 3.08
CA PRO A 104 13.29 -7.69 3.99
C PRO A 104 12.33 -8.88 4.16
N ALA A 105 11.02 -8.69 4.00
CA ALA A 105 10.09 -9.81 4.04
C ALA A 105 10.26 -10.76 2.85
N MET A 106 10.60 -10.23 1.66
CA MET A 106 10.90 -11.05 0.49
C MET A 106 12.24 -11.75 0.64
N ASP A 107 13.28 -11.04 1.08
CA ASP A 107 14.60 -11.62 1.34
C ASP A 107 14.53 -12.74 2.37
N ALA A 108 13.76 -12.56 3.45
CA ALA A 108 13.56 -13.60 4.45
C ALA A 108 12.81 -14.82 3.90
N ALA A 109 11.77 -14.61 3.09
CA ALA A 109 11.01 -15.71 2.50
C ALA A 109 11.86 -16.52 1.51
N LEU A 110 12.58 -15.85 0.61
CA LEU A 110 13.42 -16.51 -0.38
C LEU A 110 14.70 -17.10 0.22
N GLY A 111 15.25 -16.46 1.26
CA GLY A 111 16.46 -16.92 1.96
C GLY A 111 16.29 -18.22 2.74
N THR A 112 15.04 -18.63 3.04
CA THR A 112 14.75 -19.92 3.69
C THR A 112 14.68 -21.10 2.71
N LEU A 113 14.68 -20.85 1.40
CA LEU A 113 14.57 -21.89 0.38
C LEU A 113 15.95 -22.40 -0.07
N PRO A 114 16.12 -23.73 -0.24
CA PRO A 114 17.27 -24.30 -0.94
C PRO A 114 17.43 -23.71 -2.35
N ARG A 115 18.68 -23.52 -2.81
CA ARG A 115 19.00 -22.87 -4.09
C ARG A 115 18.33 -23.53 -5.30
N ASP A 116 18.18 -24.85 -5.25
CA ASP A 116 17.49 -25.71 -6.22
C ASP A 116 15.97 -25.48 -6.30
N ARG A 117 15.37 -24.89 -5.26
CA ARG A 117 13.92 -24.59 -5.19
C ARG A 117 13.61 -23.10 -5.18
N ALA A 118 14.62 -22.24 -5.20
CA ALA A 118 14.45 -20.79 -5.17
C ALA A 118 13.59 -20.26 -6.34
N GLY A 119 13.73 -20.86 -7.53
CA GLY A 119 12.90 -20.52 -8.70
C GLY A 119 11.41 -20.81 -8.49
N SER A 120 11.07 -22.03 -8.09
CA SER A 120 9.69 -22.44 -7.81
C SER A 120 9.09 -21.69 -6.62
N GLY A 121 9.89 -21.44 -5.57
CA GLY A 121 9.46 -20.69 -4.39
C GLY A 121 9.22 -19.21 -4.68
N SER A 122 10.03 -18.59 -5.54
CA SER A 122 9.82 -17.22 -6.03
C SER A 122 8.54 -17.11 -6.85
N GLY A 123 8.30 -18.07 -7.75
CA GLY A 123 7.05 -18.17 -8.52
C GLY A 123 5.83 -18.23 -7.61
N LEU A 124 5.82 -19.16 -6.64
CA LEU A 124 4.73 -19.28 -5.67
C LEU A 124 4.52 -17.99 -4.85
N LEU A 125 5.60 -17.38 -4.38
CA LEU A 125 5.55 -16.12 -3.64
C LEU A 125 4.95 -15.00 -4.49
N MET A 126 5.30 -14.93 -5.78
CA MET A 126 4.75 -13.95 -6.72
C MET A 126 3.26 -14.21 -6.99
N THR A 127 2.84 -15.46 -7.13
CA THR A 127 1.42 -15.83 -7.27
C THR A 127 0.62 -15.43 -6.04
N LEU A 128 1.07 -15.83 -4.84
CA LEU A 128 0.44 -15.45 -3.58
C LEU A 128 0.32 -13.93 -3.44
N ARG A 129 1.35 -13.21 -3.90
CA ARG A 129 1.38 -11.75 -3.90
C ARG A 129 0.29 -11.16 -4.81
N GLN A 130 0.13 -11.66 -6.02
CA GLN A 130 -0.93 -11.20 -6.92
C GLN A 130 -2.31 -11.57 -6.41
N VAL A 131 -2.48 -12.74 -5.81
CA VAL A 131 -3.74 -13.14 -5.17
C VAL A 131 -4.08 -12.18 -4.02
N GLY A 132 -3.10 -11.86 -3.15
CA GLY A 132 -3.29 -10.89 -2.07
C GLY A 132 -3.65 -9.49 -2.57
N ALA A 133 -3.00 -9.04 -3.65
CA ALA A 133 -3.31 -7.77 -4.31
C ALA A 133 -4.74 -7.76 -4.87
N ALA A 134 -5.15 -8.81 -5.59
CA ALA A 134 -6.49 -8.93 -6.17
C ALA A 134 -7.58 -8.94 -5.09
N ILE A 135 -7.39 -9.72 -4.03
CA ILE A 135 -8.30 -9.76 -2.88
C ILE A 135 -8.35 -8.39 -2.19
N GLY A 136 -7.22 -7.71 -2.07
CA GLY A 136 -7.13 -6.34 -1.54
C GLY A 136 -7.96 -5.35 -2.32
N ILE A 137 -7.80 -5.32 -3.64
CA ILE A 137 -8.57 -4.44 -4.51
C ILE A 137 -10.06 -4.76 -4.42
N ALA A 138 -10.45 -6.03 -4.43
CA ALA A 138 -11.84 -6.44 -4.37
C ALA A 138 -12.51 -6.05 -3.05
N LEU A 139 -11.89 -6.39 -1.91
CA LEU A 139 -12.46 -6.11 -0.58
C LEU A 139 -12.48 -4.61 -0.27
N LEU A 140 -11.35 -3.92 -0.49
CA LEU A 140 -11.26 -2.49 -0.17
C LEU A 140 -12.05 -1.64 -1.16
N GLY A 141 -12.12 -2.04 -2.44
CA GLY A 141 -12.99 -1.41 -3.44
C GLY A 141 -14.47 -1.63 -3.13
N SER A 142 -14.86 -2.83 -2.70
CA SER A 142 -16.25 -3.12 -2.28
C SER A 142 -16.64 -2.35 -1.02
N LEU A 143 -15.73 -2.24 -0.04
CA LEU A 143 -15.92 -1.40 1.14
C LEU A 143 -16.09 0.08 0.77
N LEU A 144 -15.21 0.60 -0.09
CA LEU A 144 -15.29 1.98 -0.58
C LEU A 144 -16.62 2.23 -1.30
N SER A 145 -17.00 1.35 -2.23
CA SER A 145 -18.26 1.46 -2.98
C SER A 145 -19.48 1.39 -2.06
N GLY A 146 -19.46 0.51 -1.04
CA GLY A 146 -20.51 0.41 -0.04
C GLY A 146 -20.68 1.70 0.77
N ILE A 147 -19.59 2.25 1.33
CA ILE A 147 -19.63 3.50 2.09
C ILE A 147 -20.03 4.69 1.19
N PHE A 148 -19.53 4.70 -0.05
CA PHE A 148 -19.84 5.73 -1.02
C PHE A 148 -21.35 5.75 -1.35
N ARG A 149 -21.95 4.60 -1.68
CA ARG A 149 -23.39 4.50 -1.97
C ARG A 149 -24.27 4.86 -0.78
N ASP A 150 -23.87 4.45 0.42
CA ASP A 150 -24.61 4.74 1.66
C ASP A 150 -24.65 6.25 1.99
N ARG A 151 -23.59 6.98 1.63
CA ARG A 151 -23.44 8.42 1.94
C ARG A 151 -23.71 9.35 0.76
N LEU A 152 -23.87 8.82 -0.44
CA LEU A 152 -24.18 9.62 -1.62
C LEU A 152 -25.62 10.11 -1.54
N ASP A 153 -25.78 11.42 -1.52
CA ASP A 153 -27.10 12.04 -1.58
C ASP A 153 -27.58 12.14 -3.03
N VAL A 154 -28.53 11.27 -3.37
CA VAL A 154 -29.16 11.18 -4.68
C VAL A 154 -30.55 11.85 -4.72
N THR A 155 -30.90 12.66 -3.73
CA THR A 155 -32.20 13.35 -3.72
C THR A 155 -32.39 14.20 -4.97
N GLY A 156 -33.55 14.02 -5.61
CA GLY A 156 -33.91 14.72 -6.85
C GLY A 156 -33.43 14.07 -8.14
N LEU A 157 -32.73 12.92 -8.09
CA LEU A 157 -32.33 12.18 -9.30
C LEU A 157 -33.36 11.10 -9.71
N PRO A 158 -33.53 10.85 -11.01
CA PRO A 158 -34.22 9.65 -11.51
C PRO A 158 -33.52 8.38 -11.02
N ALA A 159 -34.28 7.33 -10.68
CA ALA A 159 -33.75 6.09 -10.11
C ALA A 159 -32.55 5.50 -10.90
N LYS A 160 -32.62 5.48 -12.24
CA LYS A 160 -31.49 5.01 -13.08
C LYS A 160 -30.23 5.87 -12.97
N ALA A 161 -30.38 7.18 -12.84
CA ALA A 161 -29.26 8.10 -12.66
C ALA A 161 -28.70 8.00 -11.24
N ALA A 162 -29.55 7.79 -10.23
CA ALA A 162 -29.13 7.52 -8.86
C ALA A 162 -28.30 6.24 -8.75
N ASP A 163 -28.76 5.13 -9.36
CA ASP A 163 -28.01 3.86 -9.40
C ASP A 163 -26.66 4.02 -10.09
N THR A 164 -26.65 4.68 -11.26
CA THR A 164 -25.41 4.91 -12.03
C THR A 164 -24.45 5.83 -11.28
N ALA A 165 -24.96 6.85 -10.58
CA ALA A 165 -24.13 7.71 -9.74
C ALA A 165 -23.51 6.94 -8.57
N GLY A 166 -24.24 5.97 -8.01
CA GLY A 166 -23.75 5.10 -6.96
C GLY A 166 -22.67 4.11 -7.39
N ASP A 167 -22.48 3.83 -8.69
CA ASP A 167 -21.48 2.86 -9.15
C ASP A 167 -20.04 3.34 -8.97
N SER A 168 -19.79 4.64 -9.13
CA SER A 168 -18.46 5.22 -8.93
C SER A 168 -18.52 6.74 -8.71
N VAL A 169 -17.53 7.28 -8.01
CA VAL A 169 -17.36 8.73 -7.85
C VAL A 169 -17.21 9.47 -9.18
N VAL A 170 -16.62 8.81 -10.19
CA VAL A 170 -16.49 9.35 -11.55
C VAL A 170 -17.86 9.46 -12.22
N ALA A 171 -18.68 8.40 -12.14
CA ALA A 171 -20.04 8.41 -12.68
C ALA A 171 -20.91 9.47 -11.98
N ALA A 172 -20.79 9.60 -10.66
CA ALA A 172 -21.47 10.65 -9.89
C ALA A 172 -21.09 12.07 -10.38
N HIS A 173 -19.80 12.33 -10.65
CA HIS A 173 -19.36 13.62 -11.18
C HIS A 173 -19.88 13.89 -12.59
N ILE A 174 -19.86 12.90 -13.48
CA ILE A 174 -20.41 13.03 -14.84
C ILE A 174 -21.91 13.37 -14.80
N ILE A 175 -22.65 12.74 -13.88
CA ILE A 175 -24.09 12.99 -13.71
C ILE A 175 -24.32 14.36 -13.06
N ALA A 176 -23.50 14.76 -12.09
CA ALA A 176 -23.56 16.08 -11.47
C ALA A 176 -23.32 17.20 -12.47
N GLU A 177 -22.35 17.02 -13.37
CA GLU A 177 -22.05 17.97 -14.45
C GLU A 177 -23.22 18.06 -15.44
N LYS A 178 -23.76 16.93 -15.90
CA LYS A 178 -24.93 16.89 -16.79
C LYS A 178 -26.19 17.49 -16.18
N ALA A 179 -26.37 17.32 -14.87
CA ALA A 179 -27.50 17.86 -14.12
C ALA A 179 -27.27 19.31 -13.63
N HIS A 180 -26.08 19.88 -13.88
CA HIS A 180 -25.63 21.15 -13.32
C HIS A 180 -25.85 21.27 -11.80
N SER A 181 -25.71 20.15 -11.07
CA SER A 181 -25.96 20.07 -9.64
C SER A 181 -24.66 20.13 -8.84
N ALA A 182 -24.34 21.33 -8.34
CA ALA A 182 -23.23 21.52 -7.42
C ALA A 182 -23.40 20.72 -6.11
N HIS A 183 -24.65 20.48 -5.69
CA HIS A 183 -24.98 19.68 -4.52
C HIS A 183 -24.57 18.21 -4.68
N LEU A 184 -24.87 17.61 -5.84
CA LEU A 184 -24.50 16.22 -6.12
C LEU A 184 -22.98 16.05 -6.19
N ALA A 185 -22.27 16.99 -6.82
CA ALA A 185 -20.81 16.97 -6.87
C ALA A 185 -20.18 17.09 -5.46
N ALA A 186 -20.67 18.01 -4.64
CA ALA A 186 -20.21 18.17 -3.26
C ALA A 186 -20.50 16.92 -2.40
N SER A 187 -21.68 16.32 -2.55
CA SER A 187 -22.06 15.08 -1.87
C SER A 187 -21.17 13.91 -2.29
N ALA A 188 -20.93 13.73 -3.59
CA ALA A 188 -20.04 12.70 -4.12
C ALA A 188 -18.61 12.84 -3.57
N ASN A 189 -18.09 14.07 -3.50
CA ASN A 189 -16.77 14.35 -2.92
C ASN A 189 -16.70 13.98 -1.43
N SER A 190 -17.69 14.41 -0.64
CA SER A 190 -17.77 14.09 0.79
C SER A 190 -17.90 12.59 1.05
N ALA A 191 -18.79 11.91 0.31
CA ALA A 191 -19.01 10.47 0.40
C ALA A 191 -17.74 9.68 0.05
N TYR A 192 -17.04 10.10 -1.00
CA TYR A 192 -15.79 9.45 -1.41
C TYR A 192 -14.67 9.63 -0.37
N VAL A 193 -14.51 10.85 0.18
CA VAL A 193 -13.51 11.12 1.24
C VAL A 193 -13.80 10.26 2.47
N HIS A 194 -15.06 10.15 2.88
CA HIS A 194 -15.45 9.26 3.99
C HIS A 194 -15.11 7.80 3.71
N GLY A 195 -15.45 7.32 2.51
CA GLY A 195 -15.11 5.96 2.10
C GLY A 195 -13.59 5.72 2.08
N MET A 196 -12.82 6.70 1.60
CA MET A 196 -11.36 6.67 1.61
C MET A 196 -10.81 6.60 3.04
N SER A 197 -11.31 7.41 3.98
CA SER A 197 -10.92 7.33 5.39
C SER A 197 -11.24 5.96 5.99
N GLY A 198 -12.38 5.37 5.64
CA GLY A 198 -12.75 4.01 6.05
C GLY A 198 -11.78 2.94 5.52
N VAL A 199 -11.43 3.00 4.23
CA VAL A 199 -10.44 2.11 3.62
C VAL A 199 -9.06 2.28 4.27
N LEU A 200 -8.63 3.52 4.50
CA LEU A 200 -7.35 3.82 5.14
C LEU A 200 -7.27 3.30 6.57
N LEU A 201 -8.37 3.36 7.34
CA LEU A 201 -8.45 2.74 8.66
C LEU A 201 -8.31 1.22 8.60
N VAL A 202 -9.02 0.56 7.68
CA VAL A 202 -8.91 -0.90 7.49
C VAL A 202 -7.49 -1.29 7.09
N CYS A 203 -6.86 -0.53 6.18
CA CYS A 203 -5.47 -0.70 5.81
C CYS A 203 -4.52 -0.52 7.00
N GLY A 204 -4.74 0.49 7.85
CA GLY A 204 -3.97 0.73 9.06
C GLY A 204 -4.09 -0.42 10.07
N ILE A 205 -5.31 -0.92 10.31
CA ILE A 205 -5.55 -2.09 11.17
C ILE A 205 -4.89 -3.34 10.59
N ALA A 206 -5.05 -3.60 9.29
CA ALA A 206 -4.42 -4.73 8.62
C ALA A 206 -2.88 -4.65 8.69
N ALA A 207 -2.31 -3.46 8.57
CA ALA A 207 -0.88 -3.22 8.73
C ALA A 207 -0.40 -3.47 10.17
N LEU A 208 -1.16 -3.06 11.20
CA LEU A 208 -0.86 -3.35 12.60
C LEU A 208 -0.94 -4.85 12.92
N VAL A 209 -1.98 -5.54 12.43
CA VAL A 209 -2.10 -6.99 12.58
C VAL A 209 -0.92 -7.69 11.88
N SER A 210 -0.54 -7.22 10.69
CA SER A 210 0.64 -7.72 9.98
C SER A 210 1.92 -7.47 10.77
N ALA A 211 2.04 -6.31 11.44
CA ALA A 211 3.19 -5.97 12.28
C ALA A 211 3.30 -6.93 13.46
N LEU A 212 2.18 -7.22 14.13
CA LEU A 212 2.11 -8.17 15.25
C LEU A 212 2.45 -9.59 14.79
N LEU A 213 1.89 -10.03 13.66
CA LEU A 213 2.19 -11.35 13.09
C LEU A 213 3.65 -11.47 12.69
N ALA A 214 4.21 -10.47 12.00
CA ALA A 214 5.63 -10.43 11.67
C ALA A 214 6.48 -10.44 12.95
N ALA A 215 6.11 -9.64 13.94
CA ALA A 215 6.77 -9.56 15.23
C ALA A 215 6.53 -10.79 16.11
N ALA A 216 5.65 -11.74 15.77
CA ALA A 216 5.48 -12.99 16.50
C ALA A 216 6.13 -14.18 15.76
N LEU A 217 5.97 -14.24 14.43
CA LEU A 217 6.29 -15.39 13.60
C LEU A 217 7.70 -15.38 13.00
N LEU A 218 8.34 -14.21 12.80
CA LEU A 218 9.70 -14.17 12.23
C LEU A 218 10.72 -14.68 13.25
N PRO A 219 11.40 -15.82 13.07
CA PRO A 219 12.37 -16.31 14.05
C PRO A 219 13.55 -15.33 14.22
N ARG A 220 14.08 -15.20 15.45
CA ARG A 220 15.14 -14.22 15.78
C ARG A 220 16.51 -14.51 15.15
N GLY A 221 16.70 -15.65 14.47
CA GLY A 221 18.02 -16.25 14.24
C GLY A 221 18.56 -16.36 12.80
N THR A 222 17.99 -15.69 11.78
CA THR A 222 18.48 -15.90 10.39
C THR A 222 19.74 -15.11 10.02
N ALA A 223 20.21 -14.21 10.90
CA ALA A 223 21.40 -13.40 10.64
C ALA A 223 22.73 -14.16 10.86
N GLU A 224 22.77 -15.15 11.77
CA GLU A 224 23.99 -15.91 12.06
C GLU A 224 24.44 -16.80 10.89
N ARG A 225 23.49 -17.37 10.12
CA ARG A 225 23.83 -18.34 9.07
C ARG A 225 24.48 -17.74 7.82
N ARG A 226 24.38 -16.41 7.61
CA ARG A 226 25.00 -15.72 6.47
C ARG A 226 26.45 -15.29 6.74
N ALA A 227 26.82 -15.09 8.02
CA ALA A 227 28.22 -14.90 8.40
C ALA A 227 29.01 -16.21 8.20
N ASP A 228 28.39 -17.35 8.50
CA ASP A 228 29.02 -18.68 8.42
C ASP A 228 29.14 -19.25 6.99
N SER A 229 28.42 -18.68 6.02
CA SER A 229 28.44 -19.13 4.60
C SER A 229 29.10 -18.13 3.65
N ALA A 230 29.66 -17.04 4.19
CA ALA A 230 30.44 -16.03 3.47
C ALA A 230 31.94 -16.12 3.79
N GLU A 231 32.41 -17.27 4.28
CA GLU A 231 33.83 -17.63 4.29
C GLU A 231 34.09 -18.56 3.08
N PRO A 232 34.36 -18.01 1.87
CA PRO A 232 34.88 -18.80 0.79
C PRO A 232 36.34 -19.14 1.13
N ASP A 233 36.55 -20.39 1.54
CA ASP A 233 37.64 -21.28 1.12
C ASP A 233 38.85 -20.56 0.49
N LEU A 234 39.62 -19.81 1.30
CA LEU A 234 40.87 -19.16 0.90
C LEU A 234 42.10 -19.97 1.31
N VAL A 235 41.95 -21.24 1.70
CA VAL A 235 43.06 -22.07 2.21
C VAL A 235 43.43 -23.23 1.27
N GLY A 236 42.66 -23.54 0.23
CA GLY A 236 42.90 -24.73 -0.61
C GLY A 236 43.70 -24.56 -1.91
N ALA A 237 44.00 -23.34 -2.36
CA ALA A 237 44.54 -23.10 -3.71
C ALA A 237 46.00 -22.61 -3.76
N ALA A 238 46.75 -22.72 -2.66
CA ALA A 238 48.15 -22.25 -2.59
C ALA A 238 49.20 -23.36 -2.42
N GLU A 239 48.83 -24.65 -2.49
CA GLU A 239 49.79 -25.74 -2.24
C GLU A 239 50.06 -26.72 -3.40
N ASP A 240 49.38 -26.66 -4.55
CA ASP A 240 49.72 -27.54 -5.69
C ASP A 240 49.50 -26.86 -7.06
N ALA A 241 50.59 -26.30 -7.62
CA ALA A 241 50.98 -26.24 -9.06
C ALA A 241 51.77 -24.97 -9.42
#